data_AF-A0A1I5YEN0-F1
#
_entry.id   AF-A0A1I5YEN0-F1
#
_cell.length_a   1.000
_cell.length_b   1.000
_cell.length_c   1.000
_cell.angle_alpha   90.00
_cell.angle_beta   90.00
_cell.angle_gamma   90.00
#
_symmetry.space_group_name_H-M   'P 1'
#
loop_
_entity.id
_entity.type
_entity.pdbx_description
1 polymer ?
#
loop_
_entity_poly.entity_id
_entity_poly.type
_entity_poly.pdbx_seq_one_letter_code
_entity_poly.pdbx_strand_id
1 'polypeptide(L)'
;MKFFLLIIAALIVENTIQAQPGTLDNTFNDSGKVLNYDFGVVCATAIQPDGKILVGGEIFTTELHAFTIVRYLPDGSVDESFGDNGKAQTAIAGGGVGIYNLSVLKSGKILAAGYGLVFFQFPIYQSPILAQYLPDGSPDPSFGD
;
A
#
# COMPACT_ATOMS: atom_id res chain seq x y z
N MET A 1 19.78 -61.98 6.12
CA MET A 1 20.30 -60.62 6.42
C MET A 1 21.08 -60.12 5.22
N LYS A 2 20.45 -59.32 4.35
CA LYS A 2 21.11 -58.55 3.26
C LYS A 2 20.20 -57.37 2.93
N PHE A 3 20.60 -56.20 3.42
CA PHE A 3 19.96 -54.89 3.25
C PHE A 3 20.05 -54.46 1.79
N PHE A 4 18.93 -54.10 1.16
CA PHE A 4 18.92 -53.24 -0.02
C PHE A 4 18.58 -51.83 0.45
N LEU A 5 19.59 -50.96 0.50
CA LEU A 5 19.44 -49.53 0.76
C LEU A 5 19.09 -48.87 -0.59
N LEU A 6 17.84 -48.44 -0.77
CA LEU A 6 17.48 -47.48 -1.81
C LEU A 6 17.86 -46.09 -1.28
N ILE A 7 18.98 -45.54 -1.76
CA ILE A 7 19.27 -44.12 -1.60
C ILE A 7 18.50 -43.40 -2.72
N ILE A 8 17.29 -42.94 -2.42
CA ILE A 8 16.63 -41.92 -3.24
C ILE A 8 17.29 -40.60 -2.87
N ALA A 9 18.29 -40.21 -3.64
CA ALA A 9 18.75 -38.82 -3.66
C ALA A 9 17.64 -37.99 -4.31
N ALA A 10 16.74 -37.46 -3.49
CA ALA A 10 15.83 -36.41 -3.94
C ALA A 10 16.69 -35.18 -4.26
N LEU A 11 16.85 -34.93 -5.55
CA LEU A 11 17.43 -33.69 -6.07
C LEU A 11 16.47 -32.56 -5.65
N ILE A 12 16.77 -31.88 -4.55
CA ILE A 12 16.10 -30.62 -4.24
C ILE A 12 16.72 -29.61 -5.21
N VAL A 13 16.07 -29.42 -6.35
CA VAL A 13 16.33 -28.24 -7.18
C VAL A 13 15.66 -27.08 -6.44
N GLU A 14 16.38 -26.50 -5.49
CA GLU A 14 16.04 -25.15 -5.03
C GLU A 14 16.32 -24.22 -6.22
N ASN A 15 15.32 -24.02 -7.08
CA ASN A 15 15.31 -22.90 -7.99
C ASN A 15 15.10 -21.63 -7.16
N THR A 16 16.13 -21.23 -6.42
CA THR A 16 16.19 -19.89 -5.84
C THR A 16 16.47 -18.94 -6.99
N ILE A 17 15.40 -18.48 -7.65
CA ILE A 17 15.45 -17.28 -8.48
C ILE A 17 15.59 -16.11 -7.50
N GLN A 18 16.77 -15.97 -6.88
CA GLN A 18 17.14 -14.70 -6.29
C GLN A 18 17.53 -13.78 -7.44
N ALA A 19 16.88 -12.62 -7.53
CA ALA A 19 17.41 -11.52 -8.32
C ALA A 19 18.90 -11.35 -8.01
N GLN A 20 19.74 -11.24 -9.04
CA GLN A 20 21.13 -10.86 -8.84
C GLN A 20 21.15 -9.49 -8.14
N PRO A 21 22.09 -9.21 -7.24
CA PRO A 21 22.22 -7.89 -6.65
C PRO A 21 22.23 -6.81 -7.74
N GLY A 22 21.24 -5.91 -7.72
CA GLY A 22 21.07 -4.85 -8.72
C GLY A 22 20.10 -5.14 -9.87
N THR A 23 19.53 -6.35 -9.98
CA THR A 23 18.39 -6.63 -10.89
C THR A 23 17.07 -6.55 -10.13
N LEU A 24 15.98 -6.21 -10.83
CA LEU A 24 14.63 -6.28 -10.26
C LEU A 24 14.25 -7.74 -9.93
N ASP A 25 13.50 -7.90 -8.84
CA ASP A 25 12.92 -9.19 -8.45
C ASP A 25 11.71 -9.51 -9.30
N ASN A 26 11.88 -10.30 -10.35
CA ASN A 26 10.78 -10.65 -11.25
C ASN A 26 9.68 -11.50 -10.62
N THR A 27 9.85 -11.99 -9.39
CA THR A 27 8.74 -12.63 -8.65
C THR A 27 7.75 -11.61 -8.09
N PHE A 28 8.12 -10.32 -8.08
CA PHE A 28 7.24 -9.22 -7.71
C PHE A 28 6.46 -8.73 -8.96
N ASN A 29 5.18 -9.06 -9.04
CA ASN A 29 4.26 -8.69 -10.12
C ASN A 29 4.83 -9.00 -11.53
N ASP A 30 5.42 -10.19 -11.69
CA ASP A 30 5.98 -10.79 -12.92
C ASP A 30 7.04 -9.97 -13.68
N SER A 31 7.38 -8.78 -13.18
CA SER A 31 8.23 -7.81 -13.87
C SER A 31 9.13 -7.01 -12.92
N GLY A 32 9.05 -7.34 -11.62
CA GLY A 32 9.74 -6.66 -10.54
C GLY A 32 9.27 -5.23 -10.27
N LYS A 33 8.09 -4.89 -10.77
CA LYS A 33 7.46 -3.57 -10.60
C LYS A 33 5.95 -3.67 -10.74
N VAL A 34 5.27 -2.72 -10.12
CA VAL A 34 3.85 -2.46 -10.33
C VAL A 34 3.69 -1.14 -11.07
N LEU A 35 2.88 -1.12 -12.11
CA LEU A 35 2.48 0.10 -12.81
C LEU A 35 0.97 0.30 -12.57
N ASN A 36 0.63 1.31 -11.78
CA ASN A 36 -0.74 1.70 -11.52
C ASN A 36 -0.96 3.12 -12.03
N TYR A 37 -1.79 3.24 -13.07
CA TYR A 37 -2.05 4.50 -13.76
C TYR A 37 -3.20 5.30 -13.16
N ASP A 38 -3.88 4.75 -12.15
CA ASP A 38 -4.99 5.42 -11.47
C ASP A 38 -4.53 6.36 -10.37
N PHE A 39 -3.22 6.54 -10.16
CA PHE A 39 -2.67 7.47 -9.18
C PHE A 39 -2.26 8.79 -9.83
N GLY A 40 -2.48 9.89 -9.10
CA GLY A 40 -1.90 11.19 -9.44
C GLY A 40 -0.44 11.24 -8.99
N VAL A 41 -0.24 11.31 -7.67
CA VAL A 41 1.09 11.31 -7.06
C VAL A 41 1.13 10.29 -5.92
N VAL A 42 2.17 9.46 -5.91
CA VAL A 42 2.47 8.55 -4.79
C VAL A 42 3.60 9.17 -3.97
N CYS A 43 3.39 9.27 -2.66
CA CYS A 43 4.29 10.01 -1.76
C CYS A 43 4.76 9.19 -0.57
N ALA A 44 4.09 8.09 -0.24
CA ALA A 44 4.33 7.34 0.99
C ALA A 44 4.20 5.83 0.79
N THR A 45 4.99 5.08 1.56
CA THR A 45 4.92 3.63 1.63
C THR A 45 5.04 3.15 3.07
N ALA A 46 4.33 2.09 3.42
CA ALA A 46 4.48 1.42 4.70
C ALA A 46 4.26 -0.10 4.54
N ILE A 47 4.72 -0.90 5.51
CA ILE A 47 4.56 -2.36 5.49
C ILE A 47 3.75 -2.76 6.72
N GLN A 48 2.70 -3.57 6.52
CA GLN A 48 1.93 -4.16 7.61
C GLN A 48 2.66 -5.36 8.22
N PRO A 49 2.37 -5.77 9.47
CA PRO A 49 3.07 -6.88 10.13
C PRO A 49 3.01 -8.23 9.40
N ASP A 50 2.04 -8.41 8.51
CA ASP A 50 1.85 -9.61 7.68
C ASP A 50 2.61 -9.54 6.34
N GLY A 51 3.41 -8.48 6.12
CA GLY A 51 4.20 -8.28 4.91
C GLY A 51 3.46 -7.60 3.76
N LYS A 52 2.16 -7.29 3.92
CA LYS A 52 1.43 -6.52 2.90
C LYS A 52 1.97 -5.10 2.82
N ILE A 53 1.96 -4.56 1.60
CA ILE A 53 2.62 -3.29 1.27
C ILE A 53 1.52 -2.24 1.06
N LEU A 54 1.61 -1.13 1.78
CA LEU A 54 0.74 0.02 1.61
C LEU A 54 1.46 1.09 0.80
N VAL A 55 0.79 1.63 -0.19
CA VAL A 55 1.24 2.74 -1.02
C VAL A 55 0.21 3.86 -0.94
N GLY A 56 0.64 5.03 -0.48
CA GLY A 56 -0.22 6.18 -0.21
C GLY A 56 0.14 7.40 -1.05
N GLY A 57 -0.87 8.17 -1.38
CA GLY A 57 -0.73 9.41 -2.12
C GLY A 57 -2.07 10.09 -2.37
N GLU A 58 -2.17 10.74 -3.51
CA GLU A 58 -3.40 11.36 -3.99
C GLU A 58 -3.85 10.73 -5.31
N ILE A 59 -5.16 10.59 -5.44
CA ILE A 59 -5.80 10.42 -6.74
C ILE A 59 -6.37 11.77 -7.16
N PHE A 60 -6.11 12.17 -8.40
CA PHE A 60 -6.65 13.40 -8.97
C PHE A 60 -7.27 13.09 -10.33
N THR A 61 -8.57 12.81 -10.31
CA THR A 61 -9.39 12.67 -11.53
C THR A 61 -10.39 13.81 -11.65
N THR A 62 -11.09 13.87 -12.77
CA THR A 62 -12.21 14.79 -12.96
C THR A 62 -13.37 14.56 -11.98
N GLU A 63 -13.46 13.35 -11.40
CA GLU A 63 -14.57 12.92 -10.55
C GLU A 63 -14.19 12.86 -9.07
N LEU A 64 -12.90 12.70 -8.76
CA LEU A 64 -12.43 12.47 -7.39
C LEU A 64 -11.06 13.12 -7.15
N HIS A 65 -10.98 13.87 -6.05
CA HIS A 65 -9.73 14.23 -5.41
C HIS A 65 -9.73 13.67 -3.99
N ALA A 66 -8.90 12.66 -3.73
CA ALA A 66 -8.92 11.93 -2.47
C ALA A 66 -7.53 11.48 -2.02
N PHE A 67 -7.35 11.43 -0.70
CA PHE A 67 -6.34 10.58 -0.09
C PHE A 67 -6.61 9.16 -0.56
N THR A 68 -5.60 8.53 -1.15
CA THR A 68 -5.72 7.15 -1.64
C THR A 68 -4.59 6.32 -1.08
N ILE A 69 -4.95 5.19 -0.49
CA ILE A 69 -4.05 4.12 -0.07
C ILE A 69 -4.40 2.89 -0.87
N VAL A 70 -3.41 2.28 -1.50
CA VAL A 70 -3.55 0.97 -2.15
C VAL A 70 -2.71 -0.04 -1.42
N ARG A 71 -3.27 -1.24 -1.25
CA ARG A 71 -2.56 -2.36 -0.66
C ARG A 71 -2.17 -3.40 -1.70
N TYR A 72 -0.93 -3.84 -1.62
CA TYR A 72 -0.40 -4.94 -2.40
C TYR A 72 -0.04 -6.10 -1.47
N LEU A 73 -0.18 -7.31 -2.00
CA LEU A 73 0.37 -8.52 -1.41
C LEU A 73 1.91 -8.49 -1.48
N PRO A 74 2.62 -9.34 -0.71
CA PRO A 74 4.09 -9.39 -0.74
C PRO A 74 4.69 -9.67 -2.12
N ASP A 75 3.92 -10.34 -2.99
CA ASP A 75 4.29 -10.62 -4.39
C ASP A 75 3.99 -9.45 -5.35
N GLY A 76 3.52 -8.30 -4.84
CA GLY A 76 3.22 -7.11 -5.63
C GLY A 76 1.86 -7.13 -6.34
N SER A 77 1.08 -8.20 -6.25
CA SER A 77 -0.30 -8.20 -6.74
C SER A 77 -1.20 -7.33 -5.85
N VAL A 78 -2.27 -6.75 -6.40
CA VAL A 78 -3.21 -5.93 -5.62
C VAL A 78 -3.96 -6.82 -4.63
N ASP A 79 -4.04 -6.39 -3.37
CA ASP A 79 -4.87 -7.07 -2.38
C ASP A 79 -6.30 -6.54 -2.45
N GLU A 80 -7.14 -7.19 -3.26
CA GLU A 80 -8.54 -6.79 -3.48
C GLU A 80 -9.41 -6.82 -2.21
N SER A 81 -8.94 -7.45 -1.12
CA SER A 81 -9.65 -7.47 0.17
C SER A 81 -9.49 -6.18 0.98
N PHE A 82 -8.62 -5.27 0.55
CA PHE A 82 -8.40 -3.98 1.23
C PHE A 82 -9.36 -2.91 0.71
N GLY A 83 -10.08 -2.27 1.62
CA GLY A 83 -11.01 -1.19 1.29
C GLY A 83 -12.01 -1.60 0.21
N ASP A 84 -12.12 -0.79 -0.84
CA ASP A 84 -12.87 -1.09 -2.05
C ASP A 84 -11.90 -1.49 -3.18
N ASN A 85 -11.88 -2.78 -3.52
CA ASN A 85 -11.06 -3.37 -4.57
C ASN A 85 -9.56 -3.01 -4.48
N GLY A 86 -9.00 -3.10 -3.28
CA GLY A 86 -7.60 -2.81 -2.99
C GLY A 86 -7.30 -1.35 -2.68
N LYS A 87 -8.31 -0.48 -2.67
CA LYS A 87 -8.15 0.97 -2.46
C LYS A 87 -8.94 1.45 -1.24
N ALA A 88 -8.29 2.22 -0.38
CA ALA A 88 -8.96 3.05 0.62
C ALA A 88 -8.90 4.50 0.16
N GLN A 89 -10.08 5.12 -0.03
CA GLN A 89 -10.19 6.49 -0.53
C GLN A 89 -10.94 7.37 0.46
N THR A 90 -10.40 8.56 0.73
CA THR A 90 -11.04 9.54 1.60
C THR A 90 -10.99 10.91 0.93
N ALA A 91 -12.15 11.38 0.50
CA ALA A 91 -12.31 12.73 0.02
C ALA A 91 -12.15 13.70 1.20
N ILE A 92 -11.28 14.69 1.04
CA ILE A 92 -11.24 15.83 1.96
C ILE A 92 -11.89 17.01 1.25
N ALA A 93 -12.77 17.72 1.97
CA ALA A 93 -13.39 18.94 1.47
C ALA A 93 -12.35 20.00 1.08
N GLY A 94 -12.65 20.75 0.02
CA GLY A 94 -11.81 21.87 -0.43
C GLY A 94 -10.78 21.53 -1.51
N GLY A 95 -10.90 20.38 -2.17
CA GLY A 95 -10.49 20.17 -3.56
C GLY A 95 -8.99 20.02 -3.84
N GLY A 96 -8.11 20.10 -2.84
CA GLY A 96 -6.69 19.79 -2.96
C GLY A 96 -6.24 18.91 -1.81
N VAL A 97 -5.72 17.70 -2.06
CA VAL A 97 -5.40 16.77 -0.98
C VAL A 97 -4.15 15.97 -1.33
N GLY A 98 -3.22 15.82 -0.39
CA GLY A 98 -2.11 14.89 -0.57
C GLY A 98 -1.67 14.24 0.74
N ILE A 99 -1.35 12.94 0.68
CA ILE A 99 -0.69 12.21 1.76
C ILE A 99 0.82 12.48 1.67
N TYR A 100 1.45 12.85 2.78
CA TYR A 100 2.91 12.92 2.89
C TYR A 100 3.53 11.71 3.58
N ASN A 101 2.76 11.05 4.45
CA ASN A 101 3.29 9.93 5.21
C ASN A 101 2.21 8.89 5.52
N LEU A 102 2.63 7.63 5.52
CA LEU A 102 1.87 6.49 6.04
C LEU A 102 2.68 5.84 7.15
N SER A 103 2.01 5.51 8.24
CA SER A 103 2.58 4.75 9.35
C SER A 103 1.62 3.63 9.76
N VAL A 104 2.15 2.43 9.96
CA VAL A 104 1.38 1.32 10.55
C VAL A 104 1.65 1.28 12.05
N LEU A 105 0.59 1.40 12.84
CA LEU A 105 0.65 1.37 14.29
C LEU A 105 0.81 -0.07 14.80
N LYS A 106 1.26 -0.25 16.05
CA LYS A 106 1.36 -1.59 16.67
C LYS A 106 0.05 -2.37 16.71
N SER A 107 -1.08 -1.67 16.68
CA SER A 107 -2.43 -2.25 16.60
C SER A 107 -2.79 -2.77 15.19
N GLY A 108 -1.95 -2.52 14.18
CA GLY A 108 -2.25 -2.78 12.77
C GLY A 108 -3.04 -1.67 12.07
N LYS A 109 -3.56 -0.70 12.83
CA LYS A 109 -4.21 0.50 12.28
C LYS A 109 -3.20 1.33 11.47
N ILE A 110 -3.71 2.06 10.49
CA ILE A 110 -2.90 2.83 9.56
C ILE A 110 -3.15 4.31 9.84
N LEU A 111 -2.09 5.09 10.00
CA LEU A 111 -2.14 6.53 10.17
C LEU A 111 -1.63 7.19 8.87
N ALA A 112 -2.46 8.02 8.26
CA ALA A 112 -2.12 8.82 7.10
C ALA A 112 -2.06 10.29 7.48
N ALA A 113 -0.93 10.93 7.22
CA ALA A 113 -0.73 12.35 7.48
C ALA A 113 -0.49 13.08 6.16
N GLY A 114 -1.09 14.26 6.02
CA GLY A 114 -1.08 15.02 4.79
C GLY A 114 -1.64 16.42 4.96
N TYR A 115 -2.14 16.98 3.86
CA TYR A 115 -2.78 18.29 3.85
C TYR A 115 -4.09 18.26 3.07
N GLY A 116 -4.99 19.16 3.45
CA GLY A 116 -6.14 19.56 2.64
C GLY A 116 -6.08 21.04 2.33
N LEU A 117 -6.44 21.42 1.10
CA LEU A 117 -6.67 22.81 0.71
C LEU A 117 -8.09 23.21 1.07
N VAL A 118 -8.27 24.45 1.53
CA VAL A 118 -9.59 25.03 1.77
C VAL A 118 -9.81 26.17 0.79
N PHE A 119 -10.38 25.86 -0.38
CA PHE A 119 -10.59 26.87 -1.45
C PHE A 119 -11.71 27.88 -1.17
N PHE A 120 -12.48 27.72 -0.10
CA PHE A 120 -13.58 28.64 0.26
C PHE A 120 -13.14 29.78 1.18
N GLN A 121 -11.85 29.86 1.53
CA GLN A 121 -11.28 30.94 2.35
C GLN A 121 -10.06 31.54 1.66
N PHE A 122 -10.00 32.87 1.57
CA PHE A 122 -8.82 33.60 1.11
C PHE A 122 -8.10 34.24 2.30
N PRO A 123 -6.76 34.12 2.38
CA PRO A 123 -5.88 33.38 1.47
C PRO A 123 -6.09 31.85 1.60
N ILE A 124 -5.70 31.09 0.57
CA ILE A 124 -5.78 29.63 0.59
C ILE A 124 -4.83 29.12 1.69
N TYR A 125 -5.38 28.41 2.67
CA TYR A 125 -4.60 27.75 3.72
C TYR A 125 -4.51 26.25 3.44
N GLN A 126 -3.30 25.71 3.61
CA GLN A 126 -3.09 24.28 3.78
C GLN A 126 -3.40 23.94 5.24
N SER A 127 -4.41 23.10 5.45
CA SER A 127 -4.71 22.54 6.77
C SER A 127 -4.03 21.18 6.89
N PRO A 128 -3.29 20.92 7.98
CA PRO A 128 -2.76 19.58 8.23
C PRO A 128 -3.93 18.62 8.47
N ILE A 129 -3.84 17.43 7.89
CA ILE A 129 -4.87 16.41 8.03
C ILE A 129 -4.23 15.12 8.50
N LEU A 130 -4.88 14.51 9.47
CA LEU A 130 -4.54 13.21 10.01
C LEU A 130 -5.78 12.32 9.88
N ALA A 131 -5.66 11.25 9.13
CA ALA A 131 -6.69 10.23 8.99
C ALA A 131 -6.17 8.91 9.54
N GLN A 132 -7.04 8.17 10.22
CA GLN A 132 -6.73 6.82 10.68
C GLN A 132 -7.66 5.82 9.98
N TYR A 133 -7.09 4.69 9.59
CA TYR A 133 -7.79 3.58 8.97
C TYR A 133 -7.58 2.32 9.80
N LEU A 134 -8.57 1.44 9.78
CA LEU A 134 -8.47 0.09 10.30
C LEU A 134 -7.50 -0.74 9.43
N PRO A 135 -7.02 -1.90 9.92
CA PRO A 135 -6.09 -2.74 9.17
C PRO A 135 -6.61 -3.19 7.80
N ASP A 136 -7.93 -3.20 7.59
CA ASP A 136 -8.59 -3.55 6.34
C ASP A 136 -8.76 -2.37 5.37
N GLY A 137 -8.34 -1.17 5.76
CA GLY A 137 -8.42 0.03 4.91
C GLY A 137 -9.71 0.82 5.06
N SER A 138 -10.68 0.36 5.85
CA SER A 138 -11.84 1.19 6.18
C SER A 138 -11.43 2.36 7.11
N PRO A 139 -12.03 3.57 6.97
CA PRO A 139 -11.79 4.66 7.90
C PRO A 139 -12.13 4.25 9.33
N ASP A 140 -11.30 4.61 10.30
CA ASP A 140 -11.56 4.31 11.71
C ASP A 140 -12.53 5.34 12.30
N PRO A 141 -13.78 4.97 12.62
CA PRO A 141 -14.77 5.91 13.12
C PRO A 141 -14.51 6.34 14.56
N SER A 142 -13.60 5.68 15.28
CA SER A 142 -13.25 6.03 16.66
C SER A 142 -12.13 7.07 16.77
N PHE A 143 -11.59 7.52 15.64
CA PHE A 143 -10.46 8.44 15.60
C PHE A 143 -10.88 9.88 15.34
N GLY A 144 -10.49 10.81 16.21
CA GLY A 144 -10.68 12.24 16.02
C GLY A 144 -11.94 12.85 16.67
N ASP A 145 -12.71 12.06 17.41
CA ASP A 145 -13.79 12.50 18.31
C ASP A 145 -13.29 12.82 19.73
#